data_AF-A0A0A0U6Z9-F1
#
_entry.id   AF-A0A0A0U6Z9-F1
#
_cell.length_a   1.000
_cell.length_b   1.000
_cell.length_c   1.000
_cell.angle_alpha   90.00
_cell.angle_beta   90.00
_cell.angle_gamma   90.00
#
_symmetry.space_group_name_H-M   'P 1'
#
loop_
_entity.id
_entity.type
_entity.pdbx_description
1 polymer ?
#
loop_
_entity_poly.entity_id
_entity_poly.type
_entity_poly.pdbx_seq_one_letter_code
_entity_poly.pdbx_strand_id
1 'polypeptide(L)' 'DSNMPQSLPHRINWIDYDVDTPLTDKGLSQSWNVGNVLARYKIPVTTCYSSPAFRSIQTADGILQGMGRKGQ' A
#
# COMPACT_ATOMS: atom_id res chain seq x y z
N ASP A 1 4.61 -7.27 17.97
CA ASP A 1 3.27 -7.62 17.45
C ASP A 1 3.43 -8.05 16.00
N SER A 2 2.81 -9.15 15.57
CA SER A 2 2.97 -9.72 14.22
C SER A 2 2.23 -8.94 13.14
N ASN A 3 1.35 -8.01 13.52
CA ASN A 3 0.63 -7.16 12.59
C ASN A 3 1.35 -5.83 12.31
N MET A 4 2.51 -5.58 12.91
CA MET A 4 3.32 -4.42 12.57
C MET A 4 4.07 -4.64 11.24
N PRO A 5 4.24 -3.60 10.42
CA PRO A 5 5.05 -3.71 9.21
C PRO A 5 6.50 -4.07 9.58
N GLN A 6 7.15 -4.91 8.76
CA GLN A 6 8.52 -5.38 9.01
C GLN A 6 9.56 -4.24 9.00
N SER A 7 9.27 -3.17 8.27
CA SER A 7 10.12 -1.99 8.21
C SER A 7 9.27 -0.74 7.96
N LEU A 8 9.79 0.41 8.38
CA LEU A 8 9.24 1.71 8.06
C LEU A 8 10.29 2.50 7.26
N PRO A 9 9.86 3.30 6.26
CA PRO A 9 10.78 4.19 5.59
C PRO A 9 11.33 5.22 6.58
N HIS A 10 12.57 5.66 6.33
CA HIS A 10 13.15 6.72 7.13
C HIS A 10 12.36 8.02 6.96
N ARG A 11 12.05 8.68 8.08
CA ARG A 11 11.54 10.05 8.15
C ARG A 11 12.49 10.88 9.00
N ILE A 12 12.54 12.18 8.75
CA ILE A 12 13.34 13.12 9.55
C ILE A 12 12.94 13.04 11.02
N ASN A 13 11.62 13.03 11.30
CA ASN A 13 11.09 12.86 12.64
C ASN A 13 10.23 11.59 12.73
N TRP A 14 10.55 10.70 13.66
CA TRP A 14 9.78 9.46 13.87
C TRP A 14 8.34 9.72 14.34
N ILE A 15 8.10 10.85 15.01
CA ILE A 15 6.77 11.24 15.49
C ILE A 15 5.81 11.57 14.35
N ASP A 16 6.31 11.79 13.13
CA ASP A 16 5.45 12.05 11.97
C ASP A 16 4.50 10.86 11.69
N TYR A 17 4.84 9.64 12.16
CA TYR A 17 3.97 8.48 12.06
C TYR A 17 2.73 8.53 12.96
N ASP A 18 2.70 9.38 13.98
CA ASP A 18 1.52 9.54 14.85
C ASP A 18 0.37 10.24 14.11
N VAL A 19 0.71 11.17 13.21
CA VAL A 19 -0.26 11.93 12.40
C VAL A 19 -0.39 11.36 10.98
N ASP A 20 0.56 10.55 10.53
CA ASP A 20 0.59 9.94 9.20
C ASP A 20 1.00 8.45 9.26
N THR A 21 0.14 7.68 9.91
CA THR A 21 0.37 6.26 10.24
C THR A 21 0.52 5.35 9.00
N PRO A 22 1.37 4.30 9.08
CA PRO A 22 1.48 3.29 8.04
C PRO A 22 0.28 2.31 8.03
N LEU A 23 0.20 1.50 6.98
CA LEU A 23 -0.54 0.25 7.03
C LEU A 23 0.12 -0.77 7.97
N THR A 24 -0.74 -1.58 8.56
CA THR A 24 -0.35 -2.83 9.24
C THR A 24 0.03 -3.91 8.23
N ASP A 25 0.66 -4.99 8.68
CA ASP A 25 0.98 -6.16 7.83
C ASP A 25 -0.29 -6.76 7.17
N LYS A 26 -1.39 -6.85 7.93
CA LYS A 26 -2.69 -7.24 7.36
C LYS A 26 -3.20 -6.25 6.33
N GLY A 27 -3.03 -4.94 6.56
CA GLY A 27 -3.41 -3.91 5.59
C GLY A 27 -2.62 -4.00 4.29
N LEU A 28 -1.31 -4.25 4.36
CA LEU A 28 -0.46 -4.52 3.21
C LEU A 28 -0.96 -5.77 2.45
N SER A 29 -1.19 -6.88 3.15
CA SER A 29 -1.73 -8.11 2.57
C SER A 29 -3.09 -7.91 1.89
N GLN A 30 -4.00 -7.15 2.51
CA GLN A 30 -5.30 -6.83 1.95
C GLN A 30 -5.19 -6.05 0.64
N SER A 31 -4.35 -5.02 0.60
CA SER A 31 -4.14 -4.21 -0.61
C SER A 31 -3.60 -5.06 -1.77
N TRP A 32 -2.62 -5.92 -1.51
CA TRP A 32 -2.06 -6.83 -2.50
C TRP A 32 -3.09 -7.83 -3.03
N ASN A 33 -3.90 -8.42 -2.15
CA ASN A 33 -4.97 -9.35 -2.54
C ASN A 33 -6.00 -8.70 -3.46
N VAL A 34 -6.38 -7.44 -3.21
CA VAL A 34 -7.26 -6.68 -4.12
C VAL A 34 -6.63 -6.57 -5.51
N GLY A 35 -5.34 -6.22 -5.58
CA GLY A 35 -4.59 -6.16 -6.83
C GLY A 35 -4.62 -7.48 -7.61
N ASN A 36 -4.40 -8.62 -6.94
CA ASN A 36 -4.46 -9.92 -7.60
C ASN A 36 -5.83 -10.22 -8.19
N VAL A 37 -6.90 -9.84 -7.48
CA VAL A 37 -8.27 -10.03 -7.98
C VAL A 37 -8.48 -9.20 -9.24
N LEU A 38 -8.05 -7.93 -9.25
CA LEU A 38 -8.14 -7.08 -10.44
C LEU A 38 -7.38 -7.67 -11.64
N ALA A 39 -6.16 -8.16 -11.42
CA ALA A 39 -5.37 -8.83 -12.46
C ALA A 39 -6.00 -10.14 -12.94
N ARG A 40 -6.51 -10.97 -12.01
CA ARG A 40 -7.16 -12.25 -12.33
C ARG A 40 -8.37 -12.07 -13.24
N TYR A 41 -9.16 -11.03 -13.02
CA TYR A 41 -10.32 -10.69 -13.85
C TYR A 41 -10.00 -9.78 -15.03
N LYS A 42 -8.72 -9.46 -15.25
CA LYS A 42 -8.25 -8.59 -16.35
C LYS A 42 -8.95 -7.23 -16.37
N ILE A 43 -9.24 -6.67 -15.20
CA ILE A 43 -9.85 -5.35 -15.09
C ILE A 43 -8.81 -4.29 -15.51
N PRO A 44 -9.10 -3.46 -16.53
CA PRO A 44 -8.15 -2.46 -17.00
C PRO A 44 -8.07 -1.31 -16.00
N VAL A 45 -6.88 -1.11 -15.42
CA VAL A 45 -6.53 0.09 -14.65
C VAL A 45 -5.51 0.85 -15.47
N THR A 46 -5.78 2.09 -15.86
CA THR A 46 -4.83 2.89 -16.67
C THR A 46 -4.10 3.92 -15.83
N THR A 47 -4.69 4.33 -14.71
CA THR A 47 -4.15 5.36 -13.83
C THR A 47 -4.55 5.07 -12.40
N CYS A 48 -3.68 5.38 -11.45
CA CYS A 48 -3.95 5.25 -10.01
C CYS A 48 -3.76 6.61 -9.35
N TYR A 49 -4.73 7.04 -8.56
CA TYR A 49 -4.66 8.26 -7.74
C TYR A 49 -4.85 7.87 -6.28
N SER A 50 -4.19 8.59 -5.38
CA SER A 50 -4.33 8.40 -3.94
C SER A 50 -4.32 9.73 -3.19
N SER A 51 -4.90 9.72 -1.99
CA SER A 51 -4.68 10.78 -1.00
C SER A 51 -3.20 10.81 -0.58
N PRO A 52 -2.64 11.98 -0.19
CA PRO A 52 -1.24 12.07 0.25
C PRO A 52 -0.94 11.33 1.57
N ALA A 53 -1.95 10.81 2.28
CA ALA A 53 -1.73 10.04 3.49
C ALA A 53 -0.91 8.77 3.20
N PHE A 54 0.05 8.44 4.07
CA PHE A 54 0.98 7.33 3.85
C PHE A 54 0.27 5.99 3.68
N ARG A 55 -0.71 5.68 4.54
CA ARG A 55 -1.58 4.51 4.40
C ARG A 55 -2.30 4.42 3.05
N SER A 56 -2.68 5.55 2.45
CA SER A 56 -3.37 5.60 1.15
C SER A 56 -2.41 5.30 0.00
N ILE A 57 -1.20 5.89 0.05
CA ILE A 57 -0.12 5.58 -0.90
C ILE A 57 0.27 4.10 -0.82
N GLN A 58 0.45 3.56 0.39
CA GLN A 58 0.77 2.14 0.58
C GLN A 58 -0.34 1.21 0.08
N THR A 59 -1.61 1.59 0.27
CA THR A 59 -2.73 0.81 -0.28
C THR A 59 -2.69 0.80 -1.80
N ALA A 60 -2.51 1.97 -2.43
CA ALA A 60 -2.44 2.11 -3.87
C ALA A 60 -1.26 1.31 -4.46
N ASP A 61 -0.07 1.46 -3.88
CA ASP A 61 1.12 0.72 -4.29
C ASP A 61 0.94 -0.80 -4.11
N GLY A 62 0.37 -1.24 -2.98
CA GLY A 62 0.08 -2.66 -2.75
C GLY A 62 -0.88 -3.25 -3.79
N ILE A 63 -1.94 -2.52 -4.17
CA ILE A 63 -2.85 -2.92 -5.25
C ILE A 63 -2.09 -3.05 -6.57
N LEU A 64 -1.28 -2.05 -6.94
CA LEU A 64 -0.50 -2.09 -8.18
C LEU A 64 0.52 -3.23 -8.20
N GLN A 65 1.17 -3.50 -7.06
CA GLN A 65 2.05 -4.66 -6.90
C GLN A 65 1.28 -5.98 -7.07
N GLY A 66 0.10 -6.11 -6.48
CA GLY A 66 -0.78 -7.28 -6.67
C GLY A 66 -1.24 -7.45 -8.12
N MET A 67 -1.30 -6.36 -8.88
CA MET A 67 -1.55 -6.41 -10.32
C MET A 67 -0.31 -6.74 -11.18
N GLY A 68 0.87 -6.89 -10.58
CA GLY A 68 2.14 -7.08 -11.29
C GLY A 68 2.74 -5.80 -11.88
N ARG A 69 2.38 -4.62 -11.34
CA ARG A 69 2.71 -3.29 -11.89
C ARG A 69 3.53 -2.43 -10.92
N LYS A 70 4.50 -3.05 -10.24
CA LYS A 70 5.34 -2.37 -9.26
C LYS A 70 6.06 -1.16 -9.87
N GLY A 71 5.99 -0.01 -9.19
CA GLY A 71 6.69 1.22 -9.59
C GLY A 71 6.03 2.02 -10.71
N GLN A 72 4.76 1.75 -11.02
CA GLN A 72 3.93 2.54 -11.95
C GLN A 72 2.91 3.39 -11.20
#